data_AF-T1AF80-F1
#
_entry.id   AF-T1AF80-F1
#
_cell.length_a   1.000
_cell.length_b   1.000
_cell.length_c   1.000
_cell.angle_alpha   90.00
_cell.angle_beta   90.00
_cell.angle_gamma   90.00
#
_symmetry.space_group_name_H-M   'P 1'
#
loop_
_entity.id
_entity.type
_entity.pdbx_description
1 polymer ?
#
loop_
_entity_poly.entity_id
_entity_poly.type
_entity_poly.pdbx_seq_one_letter_code
_entity_poly.pdbx_strand_id
1 'polypeptide(L)' 'RSFQQARNSCHPERSEGSGSLTTLQTTARERRNLFEQLMQAVKYNSLGQISHALYEVGGEYRRNM' A
#
# COMPACT_ATOMS: atom_id res chain seq x y z
N ARG A 1 22.58 0.02 -0.95
CA ARG A 1 21.14 -0.15 -0.61
C ARG A 1 20.56 1.20 -0.16
N SER A 2 20.56 2.21 -1.03
CA SER A 2 20.29 3.62 -0.62
C SER A 2 19.26 4.34 -1.50
N PHE A 3 18.73 3.68 -2.54
CA PHE A 3 17.79 4.28 -3.50
C PHE A 3 16.34 4.29 -3.03
N GLN A 4 15.96 3.49 -2.04
CA GLN A 4 14.58 3.41 -1.56
C GLN A 4 14.22 4.56 -0.60
N GLN A 5 15.21 5.08 0.12
CA GLN A 5 15.02 6.13 1.12
C GLN A 5 14.77 7.51 0.49
N ALA A 6 15.30 7.77 -0.71
CA ALA A 6 15.17 9.05 -1.40
C ALA A 6 13.79 9.30 -2.07
N ARG A 7 12.94 8.27 -2.20
CA ARG A 7 11.56 8.42 -2.75
C ARG A 7 10.49 8.62 -1.69
N ASN A 8 10.82 8.39 -0.41
CA ASN A 8 9.86 8.49 0.70
C ASN A 8 9.69 9.91 1.26
N SER A 9 10.12 10.94 0.52
CA SER A 9 10.07 12.34 0.96
C SER A 9 8.66 12.94 1.08
N CYS A 10 7.58 12.16 0.87
CA CYS A 10 6.23 12.61 1.20
C CYS A 10 5.95 12.38 2.69
N HIS A 11 6.38 13.36 3.48
CA HIS A 11 5.86 13.81 4.77
C HIS A 11 5.24 12.76 5.73
N PRO A 12 5.85 12.48 6.90
CA PRO A 12 5.18 11.83 8.02
C PRO A 12 4.33 12.84 8.82
N GLU A 13 3.54 13.68 8.14
CA GLU A 13 2.79 14.74 8.79
C GLU A 13 1.30 14.44 8.70
N ARG A 14 0.80 13.92 9.83
CA ARG A 14 -0.58 13.58 10.19
C ARG A 14 -1.04 12.22 9.66
N SER A 15 -1.00 11.25 10.58
CA SER A 15 -1.96 10.17 10.91
C SER A 15 -3.03 9.64 9.93
N GLU A 16 -3.27 10.23 8.75
CA GLU A 16 -4.29 9.81 7.78
C GLU A 16 -3.75 8.80 6.74
N GLY A 17 -2.48 8.94 6.34
CA GLY A 17 -1.82 8.02 5.39
C GLY A 17 -1.74 6.59 5.93
N SER A 18 -1.38 6.42 7.21
CA SER A 18 -1.33 5.11 7.87
C SER A 18 -2.68 4.39 7.92
N GLY A 19 -3.76 5.13 8.17
CA GLY A 19 -5.11 4.55 8.23
C GLY A 19 -5.57 4.01 6.88
N SER A 20 -5.28 4.73 5.79
CA SER A 20 -5.69 4.34 4.44
C SER A 20 -5.06 3.01 3.96
N LEU A 21 -3.80 2.76 4.32
CA LEU A 21 -3.11 1.49 4.02
C LEU A 21 -3.70 0.33 4.84
N THR A 22 -3.98 0.53 6.12
CA THR A 22 -4.63 -0.49 6.96
C THR A 22 -6.01 -0.86 6.42
N THR A 23 -6.81 0.13 6.01
CA THR A 23 -8.12 -0.13 5.40
C THR A 23 -7.98 -0.86 4.07
N LEU A 24 -7.00 -0.50 3.23
CA LEU A 24 -6.71 -1.22 1.98
C LEU A 24 -6.40 -2.70 2.25
N GLN A 25 -5.58 -2.98 3.28
CA GLN A 25 -5.26 -4.34 3.69
C GLN A 25 -6.50 -5.10 4.19
N THR A 26 -7.36 -4.46 4.98
CA THR A 26 -8.62 -5.06 5.45
C THR A 26 -9.58 -5.34 4.29
N THR A 27 -9.78 -4.39 3.38
CA THR A 27 -10.58 -4.56 2.16
C THR A 27 -10.07 -5.74 1.31
N ALA A 28 -8.75 -5.89 1.19
CA ALA A 28 -8.12 -7.02 0.51
C ALA A 28 -8.41 -8.36 1.23
N ARG A 29 -8.31 -8.40 2.57
CA ARG A 29 -8.63 -9.60 3.38
C ARG A 29 -10.10 -9.98 3.30
N GLU A 30 -10.99 -8.98 3.33
CA GLU A 30 -12.45 -9.16 3.24
C GLU A 30 -12.92 -9.47 1.80
N ARG A 31 -12.01 -9.53 0.81
CA ARG A 31 -12.31 -9.73 -0.61
C ARG A 31 -13.37 -8.75 -1.14
N ARG A 32 -13.37 -7.53 -0.61
CA ARG A 32 -14.22 -6.42 -1.07
C ARG A 32 -13.59 -5.74 -2.28
N ASN A 33 -14.22 -4.68 -2.79
CA ASN A 33 -13.72 -3.94 -3.92
C ASN A 33 -12.38 -3.26 -3.59
N LEU A 34 -11.28 -3.91 -3.96
CA LEU A 34 -9.93 -3.42 -3.67
C LEU A 34 -9.59 -2.17 -4.49
N PHE A 35 -10.13 -2.06 -5.71
CA PHE A 35 -9.85 -0.95 -6.61
C PHE A 35 -10.39 0.37 -6.07
N GLU A 36 -11.60 0.38 -5.53
CA GLU A 36 -12.19 1.55 -4.88
C GLU A 36 -11.31 2.07 -3.74
N GLN A 37 -10.83 1.17 -2.89
CA GLN A 37 -9.97 1.54 -1.77
C GLN A 37 -8.56 1.94 -2.24
N LEU A 38 -8.07 1.34 -3.32
CA LEU A 38 -6.81 1.71 -3.95
C LEU A 38 -6.86 3.15 -4.47
N MET A 39 -7.98 3.57 -5.08
CA MET A 39 -8.18 4.95 -5.54
C MET A 39 -8.12 5.99 -4.41
N GLN A 40 -8.44 5.60 -3.18
CA GLN A 40 -8.26 6.46 -2.00
C GLN A 40 -6.82 6.41 -1.48
N ALA A 41 -6.21 5.23 -1.43
CA ALA A 41 -4.84 5.06 -0.94
C ALA A 41 -3.79 5.79 -1.79
N VAL A 42 -3.93 5.83 -3.12
CA VAL A 42 -2.98 6.51 -4.04
C VAL A 42 -2.90 8.02 -3.86
N LYS A 43 -3.90 8.64 -3.22
CA LYS A 43 -3.92 10.11 -2.99
C LYS A 43 -2.90 10.55 -1.94
N TYR A 44 -2.61 9.66 -0.98
CA TYR A 44 -1.82 9.99 0.21
C TYR A 44 -0.58 9.12 0.37
N ASN A 45 -0.48 8.03 -0.39
CA ASN A 45 0.61 7.08 -0.27
C ASN A 45 1.37 6.94 -1.59
N SER A 46 2.67 6.71 -1.47
CA SER A 46 3.50 6.37 -2.61
C SER A 46 3.17 4.96 -3.13
N LEU A 47 3.44 4.75 -4.42
CA LEU A 47 3.33 3.43 -5.04
C LEU A 47 4.15 2.36 -4.29
N GLY A 48 5.31 2.73 -3.73
CA GLY A 48 6.14 1.81 -2.95
C GLY A 48 5.45 1.34 -1.66
N GLN A 49 4.83 2.27 -0.92
CA GLN A 49 4.08 1.95 0.30
C GLN A 49 2.86 1.09 0.00
N ILE A 50 2.12 1.40 -1.08
CA ILE A 50 0.94 0.62 -1.50
C ILE A 50 1.34 -0.79 -1.91
N SER A 51 2.36 -0.94 -2.76
CA SER A 51 2.86 -2.25 -3.18
C SER A 51 3.31 -3.08 -1.99
N HIS A 52 4.06 -2.49 -1.04
CA HIS A 52 4.50 -3.21 0.16
C HIS A 52 3.32 -3.69 1.02
N ALA A 53 2.34 -2.83 1.26
CA ALA A 53 1.14 -3.19 2.02
C ALA A 53 0.31 -4.30 1.34
N LEU A 54 0.24 -4.32 -0.01
CA LEU A 54 -0.44 -5.37 -0.75
C LEU A 54 0.33 -6.70 -0.76
N TYR A 55 1.66 -6.65 -0.77
CA TYR A 55 2.51 -7.85 -0.64
C TYR A 55 2.28 -8.59 0.68
N GLU A 56 2.11 -7.86 1.79
CA GLU A 56 1.85 -8.46 3.11
C GLU A 56 0.50 -9.21 3.18
N VAL A 57 -0.46 -8.85 2.33
CA VAL A 57 -1.84 -9.39 2.38
C VAL A 57 -2.10 -10.41 1.28
N GLY A 58 -1.63 -10.15 0.05
CA GLY A 58 -1.84 -10.99 -1.12
C GLY A 58 -0.78 -12.08 -1.30
N GLY A 59 0.32 -12.01 -0.54
CA GLY A 59 1.48 -12.87 -0.71
C GLY A 59 2.34 -12.49 -1.92
N GLU A 60 3.48 -13.15 -2.07
CA GLU A 60 4.39 -12.95 -3.19
C GLU A 60 3.85 -13.66 -4.45
N TYR A 61 3.94 -12.99 -5.61
CA TYR A 61 3.62 -13.61 -6.88
C TYR A 61 4.52 -14.83 -7.11
N ARG A 62 3.94 -16.03 -7.02
CA ARG A 62 4.65 -17.26 -7.35
C ARG A 62 4.66 -17.43 -8.86
N ARG A 63 5.81 -17.19 -9.47
CA ARG A 63 6.06 -17.62 -10.85
C ARG A 63 6.14 -19.13 -10.84
N ASN A 64 5.07 -19.79 -11.29
CA ASN A 64 5.19 -21.18 -11.70
C ASN A 64 6.02 -21.18 -12.99
N MET A 65 7.13 -21.93 -12.95
CA MET A 65 7.73 -22.49 -14.16
C MET A 65 7.05 -23.82 -14.45
#